data_AF-A0A7V9GL61-F1
#
_entry.id   AF-A0A7V9GL61-F1
#
_cell.length_a   1.000
_cell.length_b   1.000
_cell.length_c   1.000
_cell.angle_alpha   90.00
_cell.angle_beta   90.00
_cell.angle_gamma   90.00
#
_symmetry.space_group_name_H-M   'P 1'
#
loop_
_entity.id
_entity.type
_entity.pdbx_description
1 polymer ?
#
loop_
_entity_poly.entity_id
_entity_poly.type
_entity_poly.pdbx_seq_one_letter_code
_entity_poly.pdbx_strand_id
1 'polypeptide(L)'
;MRLFFLLVALAPIVFSESNKCNKKTDSKECLKGRLEIKGICSNYVITIIKGDFDTSKVETSWTDPESDKQYQNAFKLGSPCTFPSSLNEGDEFYFEFVQETKEDCAVCMAYRPVPEKINLISVINSPCPGLTP
;
A
#
# COMPACT_ATOMS: atom_id res chain seq x y z
N MET A 1 2.08 -16.23 -77.96
CA MET A 1 3.42 -16.34 -77.36
C MET A 1 3.49 -15.39 -76.16
N ARG A 2 3.35 -15.98 -74.96
CA ARG A 2 3.61 -15.50 -73.59
C ARG A 2 3.68 -13.98 -73.32
N LEU A 3 2.60 -13.45 -72.72
CA LEU A 3 2.58 -12.23 -71.90
C LEU A 3 3.43 -12.45 -70.63
N PHE A 4 4.38 -11.56 -70.35
CA PHE A 4 5.06 -11.49 -69.06
C PHE A 4 4.44 -10.36 -68.22
N PHE A 5 3.53 -10.73 -67.31
CA PHE A 5 3.13 -9.90 -66.18
C PHE A 5 4.16 -10.09 -65.06
N LEU A 6 5.00 -9.09 -64.78
CA LEU A 6 5.81 -9.04 -63.57
C LEU A 6 5.02 -8.32 -62.47
N LEU A 7 4.25 -9.09 -61.71
CA LEU A 7 3.66 -8.69 -60.44
C LEU A 7 4.75 -8.81 -59.36
N VAL A 8 5.42 -7.71 -59.04
CA VAL A 8 6.24 -7.60 -57.82
C VAL A 8 5.28 -7.37 -56.66
N ALA A 9 4.96 -8.45 -55.95
CA ALA A 9 4.20 -8.38 -54.71
C ALA A 9 5.09 -7.76 -53.61
N LEU A 10 4.84 -6.50 -53.25
CA LEU A 10 5.29 -5.93 -52.00
C LEU A 10 4.52 -6.63 -50.86
N ALA A 11 5.15 -7.61 -50.21
CA ALA A 11 4.65 -8.14 -48.95
C ALA A 11 4.97 -7.14 -47.83
N PRO A 12 3.98 -6.67 -47.05
CA PRO A 12 4.26 -5.84 -45.89
C PRO A 12 4.95 -6.69 -44.82
N ILE A 13 6.12 -6.22 -44.38
CA ILE A 13 6.83 -6.75 -43.20
C ILE A 13 5.91 -6.49 -41.99
N VAL A 14 5.29 -7.56 -41.49
CA VAL A 14 4.51 -7.50 -40.26
C VAL A 14 5.52 -7.37 -39.11
N PHE A 15 5.75 -6.16 -38.64
CA PHE A 15 6.45 -5.93 -37.38
C PHE A 15 5.59 -6.52 -36.26
N SER A 16 6.00 -7.68 -35.76
CA SER A 16 5.48 -8.19 -34.49
C SER A 16 6.01 -7.28 -33.40
N GLU A 17 5.23 -6.28 -32.99
CA GLU A 17 5.44 -5.59 -31.73
C GLU A 17 5.24 -6.64 -30.63
N SER A 18 6.35 -7.21 -30.16
CA SER A 18 6.39 -7.87 -28.87
C SER A 18 6.05 -6.80 -27.84
N ASN A 19 4.76 -6.65 -27.53
CA ASN A 19 4.35 -6.04 -26.27
C ASN A 19 5.05 -6.85 -25.19
N LYS A 20 6.19 -6.34 -24.73
CA LYS A 20 6.77 -6.68 -23.43
C LYS A 20 5.68 -6.30 -22.44
N CYS A 21 4.77 -7.23 -22.22
CA CYS A 21 3.93 -7.28 -21.05
C CYS A 21 4.95 -7.38 -19.92
N ASN A 22 5.33 -6.22 -19.37
CA ASN A 22 6.00 -6.19 -18.10
C ASN A 22 5.07 -6.96 -17.18
N LYS A 23 5.41 -8.22 -16.88
CA LYS A 23 4.86 -8.89 -15.71
C LYS A 23 5.14 -7.91 -14.59
N LYS A 24 4.11 -7.18 -14.16
CA LYS A 24 4.16 -6.44 -12.90
C LYS A 24 4.44 -7.52 -11.89
N THR A 25 5.68 -7.54 -11.45
CA THR A 25 6.19 -8.39 -10.40
C THR A 25 5.15 -8.41 -9.29
N ASP A 26 4.82 -9.63 -8.85
CA ASP A 26 3.79 -9.96 -7.88
C ASP A 26 3.60 -8.85 -6.85
N SER A 27 2.36 -8.38 -6.70
CA SER A 27 2.03 -7.33 -5.74
C SER A 27 2.52 -7.76 -4.37
N LYS A 28 3.53 -7.03 -3.86
CA LYS A 28 3.73 -6.87 -2.42
C LYS A 28 2.37 -6.57 -1.80
N GLU A 29 2.07 -7.18 -0.66
CA GLU A 29 0.80 -7.11 0.07
C GLU A 29 0.24 -5.68 0.08
N CYS A 30 -0.62 -5.35 -0.90
CA CYS A 30 -1.17 -4.02 -1.08
C CYS A 30 -2.47 -3.94 -0.31
N LEU A 31 -2.53 -3.00 0.63
CA LEU A 31 -3.59 -2.90 1.61
C LEU A 31 -4.25 -1.53 1.52
N LYS A 32 -5.54 -1.50 1.80
CA LYS A 32 -6.27 -0.27 2.09
C LYS A 32 -6.44 -0.17 3.60
N GLY A 33 -6.00 0.93 4.18
CA GLY A 33 -6.18 1.23 5.59
C GLY A 33 -6.87 2.56 5.83
N ARG A 34 -7.15 2.81 7.10
CA ARG A 34 -7.65 4.09 7.60
C ARG A 34 -6.78 4.57 8.75
N LEU A 35 -6.45 5.85 8.76
CA LEU A 35 -5.80 6.48 9.91
C LEU A 35 -6.86 6.74 10.97
N GLU A 36 -6.94 5.87 11.97
CA GLU A 36 -7.97 6.00 13.01
C GLU A 36 -7.60 7.03 14.06
N ILE A 37 -6.30 7.13 14.35
CA ILE A 37 -5.76 7.98 15.40
C ILE A 37 -4.47 8.63 14.87
N LYS A 38 -4.40 9.96 14.92
CA LYS A 38 -3.23 10.78 14.64
C LYS A 38 -2.71 11.41 15.93
N GLY A 39 -2.27 10.56 16.86
CA GLY A 39 -1.82 10.97 18.18
C GLY A 39 -0.55 11.82 18.21
N ILE A 40 -0.36 12.53 19.32
CA ILE A 40 0.86 13.28 19.59
C ILE A 40 2.11 12.38 19.51
N CYS A 41 3.24 12.98 19.14
CA CYS A 41 4.51 12.27 18.97
C CYS A 41 4.44 11.06 18.02
N SER A 42 3.56 11.13 17.02
CA SER A 42 3.39 10.09 16.02
C SER A 42 2.92 8.74 16.58
N ASN A 43 2.20 8.75 17.70
CA ASN A 43 1.46 7.60 18.20
C ASN A 43 0.21 7.39 17.34
N TYR A 44 0.42 6.96 16.09
CA TYR A 44 -0.62 6.78 15.10
C TYR A 44 -1.13 5.35 15.12
N VAL A 45 -2.46 5.20 15.06
CA VAL A 45 -3.13 3.89 14.95
C VAL A 45 -3.80 3.79 13.59
N ILE A 46 -3.52 2.71 12.90
CA ILE A 46 -4.01 2.42 11.56
C ILE A 46 -4.79 1.11 11.62
N THR A 47 -5.94 1.06 10.96
CA THR A 47 -6.72 -0.17 10.74
C THR A 47 -6.61 -0.61 9.30
N ILE A 48 -6.64 -1.92 9.07
CA ILE A 48 -6.75 -2.50 7.73
C ILE A 48 -8.23 -2.69 7.41
N ILE A 49 -8.70 -2.02 6.36
CA ILE A 49 -10.09 -2.10 5.89
C ILE A 49 -10.25 -3.02 4.67
N LYS A 50 -9.17 -3.25 3.90
CA LYS A 50 -9.21 -4.15 2.73
C LYS A 50 -7.82 -4.68 2.35
N GLY A 51 -7.79 -5.91 1.83
CA GLY A 51 -6.57 -6.58 1.36
C GLY A 51 -6.35 -7.90 2.09
N ASP A 52 -5.45 -8.72 1.55
CA ASP A 52 -5.00 -9.96 2.19
C ASP A 52 -3.71 -9.68 2.97
N PHE A 53 -3.66 -10.10 4.23
CA PHE A 53 -2.57 -9.79 5.14
C PHE A 53 -2.40 -10.87 6.21
N ASP A 54 -1.17 -11.02 6.69
CA ASP A 54 -0.90 -11.84 7.88
C ASP A 54 -1.47 -11.19 9.14
N THR A 55 -2.49 -11.82 9.72
CA THR A 55 -3.14 -11.37 10.98
C THR A 55 -2.18 -11.26 12.17
N SER A 56 -1.02 -11.93 12.14
CA SER A 56 0.00 -11.79 13.19
C SER A 56 0.57 -10.37 13.32
N LYS A 57 0.44 -9.57 12.24
CA LYS A 57 0.89 -8.18 12.15
C LYS A 57 -0.06 -7.19 12.83
N VAL A 58 -1.28 -7.58 13.20
CA VAL A 58 -2.26 -6.64 13.77
C VAL A 58 -2.88 -7.18 15.06
N GLU A 59 -3.46 -6.30 15.83
CA GLU A 59 -4.43 -6.68 16.84
C GLU A 59 -5.79 -6.81 16.16
N THR A 60 -6.33 -8.03 16.15
CA THR A 60 -7.63 -8.31 15.51
C THR A 60 -8.76 -7.51 16.14
N SER A 61 -8.65 -7.21 17.44
CA SER A 61 -9.52 -6.28 18.16
C SER A 61 -8.69 -5.55 19.22
N TRP A 62 -8.65 -4.23 19.14
CA TRP A 62 -7.98 -3.34 20.09
C TRP A 62 -8.97 -2.30 20.59
N THR A 63 -9.00 -2.03 21.90
CA THR A 63 -9.83 -1.00 22.50
C THR A 63 -8.95 0.16 22.91
N ASP A 64 -9.24 1.36 22.41
CA ASP A 64 -8.55 2.58 22.83
C ASP A 64 -8.95 2.93 24.27
N PRO A 65 -8.02 2.85 25.24
CA PRO A 65 -8.33 3.13 26.64
C PRO A 65 -8.70 4.59 26.92
N GLU A 66 -8.40 5.52 26.00
CA GLU A 66 -8.76 6.93 26.18
C GLU A 66 -10.19 7.24 25.74
N SER A 67 -10.74 6.49 24.78
CA SER A 67 -12.05 6.77 24.17
C SER A 67 -13.06 5.62 24.29
N ASP A 68 -12.65 4.47 24.83
CA ASP A 68 -13.41 3.20 24.86
C ASP A 68 -13.85 2.72 23.47
N LYS A 69 -13.31 3.29 22.39
CA LYS A 69 -13.62 2.88 21.02
C LYS A 69 -12.86 1.62 20.65
N GLN A 70 -13.57 0.64 20.12
CA GLN A 70 -13.00 -0.59 19.61
C GLN A 70 -12.64 -0.47 18.11
N TYR A 71 -11.45 -0.95 17.76
CA TYR A 71 -10.90 -0.98 16.42
C TYR A 71 -10.51 -2.40 16.02
N GLN A 72 -10.82 -2.77 14.79
CA GLN A 72 -10.50 -4.10 14.24
C GLN A 72 -9.27 -4.02 13.34
N ASN A 73 -8.41 -5.05 13.40
CA ASN A 73 -7.18 -5.13 12.61
C ASN A 73 -6.28 -3.90 12.77
N ALA A 74 -6.10 -3.47 14.01
CA ALA A 74 -5.37 -2.25 14.36
C ALA A 74 -3.89 -2.52 14.59
N PHE A 75 -3.04 -1.57 14.22
CA PHE A 75 -1.61 -1.58 14.55
C PHE A 75 -1.08 -0.16 14.70
N LYS A 76 0.02 -0.02 15.44
CA LYS A 76 0.79 1.21 15.56
C LYS A 76 1.70 1.41 14.36
N LEU A 77 1.73 2.63 13.81
CA LEU A 77 2.75 3.02 12.84
C LEU A 77 4.15 2.93 13.45
N GLY A 78 5.04 2.17 12.82
CA GLY A 78 6.40 1.92 13.31
C GLY A 78 7.41 3.01 13.00
N SER A 79 7.15 3.84 11.99
CA SER A 79 7.98 5.01 11.66
C SER A 79 7.15 6.11 10.99
N PRO A 80 7.18 7.36 11.50
CA PRO A 80 6.48 8.47 10.88
C PRO A 80 7.28 9.17 9.78
N CYS A 81 8.55 8.82 9.54
CA CYS A 81 9.46 9.67 8.76
C CYS A 81 9.00 9.87 7.31
N THR A 82 8.46 8.81 6.72
CA THR A 82 7.92 8.81 5.36
C THR A 82 6.39 8.83 5.33
N PHE A 83 5.75 8.98 6.50
CA PHE A 83 4.30 9.02 6.58
C PHE A 83 3.78 10.40 6.16
N PRO A 84 2.91 10.50 5.13
CA PRO A 84 2.47 11.79 4.61
C PRO A 84 1.75 12.63 5.67
N SER A 85 2.26 13.84 5.91
CA SER A 85 1.67 14.77 6.87
C SER A 85 0.25 15.23 6.50
N SER A 86 -0.09 15.11 5.21
CA SER A 86 -1.40 15.44 4.64
C SER A 86 -2.51 14.49 5.07
N LEU A 87 -2.21 13.26 5.52
CA LEU A 87 -3.22 12.31 5.99
C LEU A 87 -3.71 12.67 7.40
N ASN A 88 -5.02 12.68 7.59
CA ASN A 88 -5.70 13.04 8.83
C ASN A 88 -6.53 11.88 9.37
N GLU A 89 -7.00 12.01 10.61
CA GLU A 89 -7.90 11.02 11.20
C GLU A 89 -9.15 10.85 10.32
N GLY A 90 -9.52 9.59 10.08
CA GLY A 90 -10.61 9.22 9.18
C GLY A 90 -10.19 9.01 7.73
N ASP A 91 -9.02 9.50 7.30
CA ASP A 91 -8.57 9.33 5.92
C ASP A 91 -8.25 7.87 5.59
N GLU A 92 -8.69 7.44 4.42
CA GLU A 92 -8.35 6.14 3.86
C GLU A 92 -7.20 6.28 2.86
N PHE A 93 -6.26 5.34 2.90
CA PHE A 93 -5.09 5.36 2.03
C PHE A 93 -4.62 3.94 1.72
N TYR A 94 -3.74 3.83 0.73
CA TYR A 94 -3.15 2.56 0.32
C TYR A 94 -1.71 2.48 0.80
N PHE A 95 -1.29 1.29 1.23
CA PHE A 95 0.06 1.06 1.71
C PHE A 95 0.49 -0.40 1.53
N GLU A 96 1.79 -0.64 1.70
CA GLU A 96 2.39 -1.96 1.79
C GLU A 96 3.21 -2.07 3.08
N PHE A 97 3.26 -3.26 3.68
CA PHE A 97 4.21 -3.53 4.77
C PHE A 97 5.65 -3.58 4.24
N VAL A 98 6.58 -3.00 4.98
CA VAL A 98 8.01 -3.01 4.63
C VAL A 98 8.83 -3.57 5.79
N GLN A 99 9.96 -4.21 5.50
CA GLN A 99 10.80 -4.83 6.53
C GLN A 99 11.86 -3.86 7.09
N GLU A 100 12.38 -2.94 6.26
CA GLU A 100 13.54 -2.13 6.64
C GLU A 100 13.51 -0.74 6.00
N THR A 101 13.05 0.26 6.76
CA THR A 101 13.63 1.60 6.83
C THR A 101 13.26 2.19 8.19
N LYS A 102 13.97 1.78 9.25
CA LYS A 102 14.05 2.63 10.45
C LYS A 102 14.92 3.82 10.09
N GLU A 103 14.31 4.80 9.44
CA GLU A 103 14.84 6.15 9.54
C GLU A 103 14.58 6.61 10.97
N ASP A 104 15.62 7.07 11.66
CA ASP A 104 15.49 7.63 13.00
C ASP A 104 14.99 9.08 12.88
N CYS A 105 13.68 9.27 12.71
CA CYS A 105 13.10 10.60 12.86
C CYS A 105 12.81 10.90 14.34
N ALA A 106 13.12 12.13 14.74
CA ALA A 106 12.89 12.60 16.08
C ALA A 106 11.39 12.55 16.42
N VAL A 107 11.05 11.78 17.45
CA VAL A 107 9.71 11.77 18.07
C VAL A 107 9.84 12.26 19.51
N CYS A 108 8.82 12.97 19.99
CA CYS A 108 8.77 13.37 21.39
C CYS A 108 8.41 12.18 22.31
N MET A 109 8.75 12.27 23.60
CA MET A 109 8.54 11.18 24.57
C MET A 109 7.14 11.19 25.22
N ALA A 110 6.12 11.76 24.56
CA ALA A 110 4.79 11.78 25.14
C ALA A 110 4.14 10.39 25.03
N TYR A 111 3.49 9.98 26.12
CA TYR A 111 2.82 8.70 26.22
C TYR A 111 1.36 8.82 25.77
N ARG A 112 0.95 7.93 24.86
CA ARG A 112 -0.44 7.66 24.48
C ARG A 112 -0.57 6.14 24.30
N PRO A 113 -1.63 5.49 24.81
CA PRO A 113 -1.91 4.09 24.49
C PRO A 113 -2.03 3.87 22.98
N VAL A 114 -1.45 2.78 22.50
CA VAL A 114 -1.46 2.33 21.11
C VAL A 114 -1.47 0.81 21.09
N PRO A 115 -1.85 0.16 19.98
CA PRO A 115 -1.66 -1.28 19.84
C PRO A 115 -0.19 -1.69 20.05
N GLU A 116 0.02 -2.86 20.64
CA GLU A 116 1.32 -3.51 20.83
C GLU A 116 1.94 -3.92 19.48
N LYS A 117 1.09 -4.18 18.48
CA LYS A 117 1.54 -4.55 17.14
C LYS A 117 2.03 -3.32 16.39
N ILE A 118 3.31 -3.33 16.03
CA ILE A 118 3.99 -2.22 15.37
C ILE A 118 4.42 -2.66 13.97
N ASN A 119 4.05 -1.91 12.93
CA ASN A 119 4.49 -2.19 11.57
C ASN A 119 5.06 -0.97 10.87
N LEU A 120 6.10 -1.20 10.06
CA LEU A 120 6.57 -0.25 9.09
C LEU A 120 5.73 -0.37 7.82
N ILE A 121 5.35 0.78 7.25
CA ILE A 121 4.58 0.83 6.02
C ILE A 121 5.18 1.83 5.04
N SER A 122 4.89 1.64 3.76
CA SER A 122 5.10 2.64 2.72
C SER A 122 3.75 3.00 2.11
N VAL A 123 3.40 4.29 2.15
CA VAL A 123 2.16 4.79 1.52
C VAL A 123 2.37 4.84 0.02
N ILE A 124 1.41 4.30 -0.74
CA ILE A 124 1.46 4.25 -2.20
C ILE A 124 0.36 5.12 -2.81
N ASN A 125 0.67 5.71 -3.97
CA ASN A 125 -0.20 6.71 -4.62
C ASN A 125 -1.27 6.10 -5.53
N SER A 126 -1.38 4.78 -5.62
CA SER A 126 -2.33 4.10 -6.52
C SER A 126 -3.13 3.02 -5.79
N PRO A 127 -4.43 2.87 -6.11
CA PRO A 127 -5.22 1.75 -5.62
C PRO A 127 -4.60 0.39 -5.96
N CYS A 128 -4.78 -0.59 -5.07
CA CYS A 128 -4.29 -1.93 -5.29
C CYS A 128 -4.93 -2.58 -6.53
N PRO A 129 -4.14 -3.16 -7.45
CA PRO A 129 -4.69 -3.96 -8.54
C PRO A 129 -5.56 -5.10 -7.96
N GLY A 130 -6.83 -5.17 -8.36
CA GLY A 130 -7.74 -6.23 -7.92
C GLY A 130 -8.54 -5.95 -6.64
N LEU A 131 -8.30 -4.84 -5.93
CA LEU A 131 -9.23 -4.33 -4.92
C LEU A 131 -10.36 -3.53 -5.59
N THR A 132 -11.25 -4.19 -6.33
CA THR A 132 -12.47 -3.55 -6.87
C THR A 132 -13.44 -3.21 -5.74
N PRO A 133 -14.20 -2.09 -5.81
CA PRO A 133 -15.10 -1.61 -4.75
C PRO A 133 -15.85 -2.72 -4.01
#